data_AF-A0A930IWP1-F1
#
_entry.id   AF-A0A930IWP1-F1
#
_cell.length_a   1.000
_cell.length_b   1.000
_cell.length_c   1.000
_cell.angle_alpha   90.00
_cell.angle_beta   90.00
_cell.angle_gamma   90.00
#
_symmetry.space_group_name_H-M   'P 1'
#
loop_
_entity.id
_entity.type
_entity.pdbx_description
1 polymer ?
#
loop_
_entity_poly.entity_id
_entity_poly.type
_entity_poly.pdbx_seq_one_letter_code
_entity_poly.pdbx_strand_id
1 'polypeptide(L)'
;FASCAKDELYNKETNNEELIDMVFTAHSNHPLSRTVLGADGETVTWQENDQIGIGYQYSNNNVTKPFKTPTAGSNVHFWGKAADVTSSYFMMYPYQENARISYKTNLQAEYKFSFPKNQTATAGSFDPKANISVGVIPKRYEPFIAYNVGGLVRFTIKGTDKVKQVKLFAIGQDNLVGDITSTISFKTNGQINK
;
A
#
# COMPACT_ATOMS: atom_id res chain seq x y z
N PHE A 1 -45.04 9.67 30.75
CA PHE A 1 -44.38 8.67 29.90
C PHE A 1 -42.89 8.76 30.12
N ALA A 2 -42.32 7.85 30.92
CA ALA A 2 -40.88 7.72 31.08
C ALA A 2 -40.40 6.73 30.02
N SER A 3 -39.60 7.21 29.07
CA SER A 3 -39.01 6.39 28.01
C SER A 3 -37.67 5.86 28.48
N CYS A 4 -37.62 4.60 28.90
CA CYS A 4 -36.38 3.84 28.95
C CYS A 4 -35.94 3.52 27.52
N ALA A 5 -34.89 4.19 27.04
CA ALA A 5 -34.06 3.64 25.97
C ALA A 5 -32.70 3.33 26.60
N LYS A 6 -32.34 2.05 26.51
CA LYS A 6 -31.19 1.42 27.11
C LYS A 6 -29.89 2.03 26.60
N ASP A 7 -29.04 2.45 27.51
CA ASP A 7 -27.59 2.43 27.29
C ASP A 7 -27.14 0.96 27.25
N GLU A 8 -27.19 0.36 26.07
CA GLU A 8 -26.37 -0.83 25.79
C GLU A 8 -25.07 -0.34 25.18
N LEU A 9 -24.11 -0.07 26.07
CA LEU A 9 -22.68 -0.04 25.76
C LEU A 9 -22.35 -1.31 24.96
N TYR A 10 -22.12 -1.13 23.66
CA TYR A 10 -21.62 -2.18 22.79
C TYR A 10 -20.20 -2.57 23.26
N ASN A 11 -20.15 -3.56 24.15
CA ASN A 11 -18.94 -4.34 24.42
C ASN A 11 -18.60 -5.10 23.14
N LYS A 12 -17.71 -4.55 22.32
CA LYS A 12 -17.19 -5.22 21.12
C LYS A 12 -16.08 -6.19 21.55
N GLU A 13 -16.47 -7.28 22.22
CA GLU A 13 -15.61 -8.45 22.35
C GLU A 13 -15.62 -9.23 21.03
N THR A 14 -14.44 -9.37 20.42
CA THR A 14 -14.08 -10.26 19.30
C THR A 14 -15.17 -10.48 18.24
N ASN A 15 -15.34 -9.49 17.35
CA ASN A 15 -16.03 -9.74 16.09
C ASN A 15 -15.20 -10.74 15.27
N ASN A 16 -15.67 -11.99 15.18
CA ASN A 16 -15.29 -12.88 14.09
C ASN A 16 -15.71 -12.21 12.79
N GLU A 17 -14.73 -11.65 12.10
CA GLU A 17 -14.89 -10.95 10.84
C GLU A 17 -15.26 -11.97 9.76
N GLU A 18 -16.48 -11.86 9.20
CA GLU A 18 -16.87 -12.66 8.04
C GLU A 18 -16.13 -12.13 6.81
N LEU A 19 -15.31 -12.99 6.20
CA LEU A 19 -14.49 -12.66 5.05
C LEU A 19 -15.09 -13.27 3.79
N ILE A 20 -15.34 -12.43 2.78
CA ILE A 20 -15.84 -12.86 1.48
C ILE A 20 -14.75 -12.73 0.41
N ASP A 21 -14.94 -13.42 -0.71
CA ASP A 21 -14.08 -13.25 -1.88
C ASP A 21 -14.29 -11.86 -2.49
N MET A 22 -13.18 -11.17 -2.74
CA MET A 22 -13.14 -9.77 -3.14
C MET A 22 -12.18 -9.59 -4.31
N VAL A 23 -12.52 -8.64 -5.17
CA VAL A 23 -11.67 -8.14 -6.25
C VAL A 23 -11.52 -6.65 -6.11
N PHE A 24 -10.27 -6.20 -6.24
CA PHE A 24 -9.95 -4.80 -6.43
C PHE A 24 -9.18 -4.62 -7.74
N THR A 25 -9.54 -3.59 -8.49
CA THR A 25 -8.93 -3.28 -9.78
C THR A 25 -7.92 -2.17 -9.61
N ALA A 26 -6.67 -2.42 -9.98
CA ALA A 26 -5.66 -1.36 -10.06
C ALA A 26 -5.68 -0.72 -11.44
N HIS A 27 -5.43 0.59 -11.52
CA HIS A 27 -5.38 1.35 -12.78
C HIS A 27 -4.27 2.40 -12.75
N SER A 28 -3.64 2.69 -13.90
CA SER A 28 -2.41 3.51 -13.96
C SER A 28 -2.37 4.66 -14.99
N ASN A 29 -3.46 5.38 -15.25
CA ASN A 29 -3.47 6.53 -16.19
C ASN A 29 -2.86 7.84 -15.65
N HIS A 30 -2.13 7.81 -14.53
CA HIS A 30 -1.50 8.97 -13.90
C HIS A 30 -0.01 8.69 -13.66
N PRO A 31 0.87 9.71 -13.55
CA PRO A 31 2.30 9.54 -13.32
C PRO A 31 2.62 8.90 -11.94
N LEU A 32 2.58 7.57 -11.96
CA LEU A 32 3.40 6.50 -11.37
C LEU A 32 3.61 6.23 -9.87
N SER A 33 3.34 4.96 -9.53
CA SER A 33 3.88 4.11 -8.46
C SER A 33 4.64 2.89 -9.01
N ARG A 34 5.83 3.07 -9.59
CA ARG A 34 6.90 2.06 -9.76
C ARG A 34 8.08 2.79 -10.37
N THR A 35 9.25 2.71 -9.76
CA THR A 35 10.51 3.19 -10.36
C THR A 35 11.07 2.18 -11.38
N VAL A 36 10.16 1.60 -12.18
CA VAL A 36 10.52 0.91 -13.41
C VAL A 36 10.40 1.97 -14.50
N LEU A 37 11.47 2.17 -15.28
CA LEU A 37 11.25 2.72 -16.60
C LEU A 37 10.57 1.61 -17.40
N GLY A 38 9.30 1.78 -17.80
CA GLY A 38 8.84 1.08 -19.00
C GLY A 38 9.77 1.43 -20.17
N ALA A 39 9.64 0.81 -21.35
CA ALA A 39 10.41 1.28 -22.51
C ALA A 39 10.21 2.81 -22.77
N ASP A 40 9.10 3.35 -22.29
CA ASP A 40 8.68 4.75 -22.29
C ASP A 40 9.14 5.58 -21.08
N GLY A 41 9.70 4.97 -20.03
CA GLY A 41 10.13 5.65 -18.82
C GLY A 41 9.00 6.15 -17.90
N GLU A 42 7.74 5.82 -18.20
CA GLU A 42 6.59 6.57 -17.67
C GLU A 42 5.39 5.71 -17.23
N THR A 43 5.45 4.36 -17.28
CA THR A 43 4.30 3.46 -16.94
C THR A 43 4.49 2.58 -15.68
N VAL A 44 3.44 2.45 -14.83
CA VAL A 44 3.41 1.49 -13.71
C VAL A 44 2.99 0.18 -14.31
N THR A 45 3.80 -0.85 -14.11
CA THR A 45 3.44 -2.20 -14.52
C THR A 45 3.45 -3.11 -13.30
N TRP A 46 2.27 -3.59 -12.91
CA TRP A 46 2.14 -4.72 -12.01
C TRP A 46 2.80 -5.94 -12.66
N GLN A 47 3.43 -6.77 -11.83
CA GLN A 47 4.02 -8.03 -12.25
C GLN A 47 3.13 -9.17 -11.79
N GLU A 48 3.23 -10.28 -12.50
CA GLU A 48 2.59 -11.52 -12.07
C GLU A 48 3.00 -11.85 -10.64
N ASN A 49 2.04 -12.25 -9.82
CA ASN A 49 2.22 -12.62 -8.42
C ASN A 49 2.50 -11.48 -7.44
N ASP A 50 2.44 -10.22 -7.87
CA ASP A 50 2.47 -9.10 -6.93
C ASP A 50 1.34 -9.19 -5.90
N GLN A 51 1.65 -8.78 -4.66
CA GLN A 51 0.72 -8.80 -3.54
C GLN A 51 0.59 -7.43 -2.89
N ILE A 52 -0.65 -7.08 -2.54
CA ILE A 52 -1.00 -5.87 -1.79
C ILE A 52 -1.64 -6.25 -0.46
N GLY A 53 -1.46 -5.42 0.56
CA GLY A 53 -2.21 -5.49 1.81
C GLY A 53 -3.42 -4.57 1.75
N ILE A 54 -4.60 -5.10 2.07
CA ILE A 54 -5.85 -4.33 2.16
C ILE A 54 -6.23 -4.13 3.62
N GLY A 55 -6.50 -2.88 4.00
CA GLY A 55 -7.06 -2.50 5.30
C GLY A 55 -8.38 -1.74 5.14
N TYR A 56 -9.22 -1.80 6.15
CA TYR A 56 -10.55 -1.22 6.14
C TYR A 56 -11.08 -1.03 7.56
N GLN A 57 -12.20 -0.30 7.67
CA GLN A 57 -12.86 -0.06 8.95
C GLN A 57 -13.22 -1.38 9.62
N TYR A 58 -12.93 -1.50 10.92
CA TYR A 58 -13.19 -2.69 11.74
C TYR A 58 -12.30 -3.92 11.46
N SER A 59 -11.26 -3.78 10.63
CA SER A 59 -10.26 -4.85 10.51
C SER A 59 -9.63 -5.18 11.88
N ASN A 60 -9.62 -6.45 12.24
CA ASN A 60 -9.12 -6.91 13.54
C ASN A 60 -7.64 -6.54 13.70
N ASN A 61 -7.30 -5.83 14.78
CA ASN A 61 -5.96 -5.33 15.09
C ASN A 61 -5.29 -4.53 13.96
N ASN A 62 -6.09 -3.93 13.05
CA ASN A 62 -5.61 -3.20 11.88
C ASN A 62 -4.72 -4.06 10.94
N VAL A 63 -4.83 -5.38 11.01
CA VAL A 63 -4.04 -6.32 10.18
C VAL A 63 -4.50 -6.22 8.74
N THR A 64 -3.55 -6.11 7.82
CA THR A 64 -3.85 -6.08 6.39
C THR A 64 -4.14 -7.49 5.87
N LYS A 65 -5.13 -7.59 4.96
CA LYS A 65 -5.45 -8.83 4.26
C LYS A 65 -4.66 -8.92 2.95
N PRO A 66 -4.02 -10.05 2.64
CA PRO A 66 -3.26 -10.19 1.41
C PRO A 66 -4.20 -10.35 0.21
N PHE A 67 -3.92 -9.60 -0.85
CA PHE A 67 -4.54 -9.77 -2.15
C PHE A 67 -3.44 -9.94 -3.20
N LYS A 68 -3.66 -10.82 -4.18
CA LYS A 68 -2.65 -11.19 -5.18
C LYS A 68 -3.17 -10.97 -6.59
N THR A 69 -2.30 -10.54 -7.49
CA THR A 69 -2.61 -10.49 -8.93
C THR A 69 -1.97 -11.67 -9.68
N PRO A 70 -2.71 -12.39 -10.54
CA PRO A 70 -2.18 -13.47 -11.36
C PRO A 70 -1.66 -12.99 -12.72
N THR A 71 -1.64 -11.69 -12.97
CA THR A 71 -1.31 -11.11 -14.29
C THR A 71 -0.40 -9.90 -14.14
N ALA A 72 0.46 -9.66 -15.13
CA ALA A 72 1.20 -8.42 -15.26
C ALA A 72 0.42 -7.40 -16.10
N GLY A 73 0.66 -6.10 -15.87
CA GLY A 73 0.08 -5.04 -16.67
C GLY A 73 -0.19 -3.75 -15.90
N SER A 74 -0.67 -2.73 -16.60
CA SER A 74 -1.08 -1.45 -16.02
C SER A 74 -2.44 -1.51 -15.32
N ASN A 75 -3.32 -2.36 -15.83
CA ASN A 75 -4.65 -2.60 -15.29
C ASN A 75 -4.75 -4.07 -14.93
N VAL A 76 -4.80 -4.39 -13.64
CA VAL A 76 -4.84 -5.78 -13.16
C VAL A 76 -5.86 -5.92 -12.04
N HIS A 77 -6.32 -7.15 -11.83
CA HIS A 77 -7.17 -7.50 -10.70
C HIS A 77 -6.35 -8.13 -9.59
N PHE A 78 -6.65 -7.70 -8.37
CA PHE A 78 -6.15 -8.26 -7.13
C PHE A 78 -7.26 -9.06 -6.47
N TRP A 79 -7.02 -10.35 -6.25
CA TRP A 79 -7.96 -11.29 -5.65
C TRP A 79 -7.53 -11.62 -4.22
N GLY A 80 -8.49 -11.67 -3.30
CA GLY A 80 -8.25 -11.96 -1.90
C GLY A 80 -9.54 -11.98 -1.10
N LYS A 81 -9.43 -11.95 0.22
CA LYS A 81 -10.57 -11.95 1.14
C LYS A 81 -10.55 -10.75 2.07
N ALA A 82 -11.70 -10.09 2.23
CA ALA A 82 -11.90 -8.99 3.15
C ALA A 82 -13.37 -8.98 3.62
N ALA A 83 -13.66 -8.26 4.70
CA ALA A 83 -15.05 -7.98 5.08
C ALA A 83 -15.71 -7.06 4.04
N ASP A 84 -17.01 -7.26 3.80
CA ASP A 84 -17.81 -6.36 2.97
C ASP A 84 -18.21 -5.14 3.82
N VAL A 85 -17.59 -3.99 3.54
CA VAL A 85 -17.82 -2.75 4.29
C VAL A 85 -18.29 -1.66 3.35
N THR A 86 -19.11 -0.75 3.88
CA THR A 86 -19.57 0.44 3.15
C THR A 86 -18.55 1.58 3.19
N SER A 87 -17.59 1.52 4.12
CA SER A 87 -16.46 2.43 4.19
C SER A 87 -15.44 2.15 3.10
N SER A 88 -14.53 3.09 2.88
CA SER A 88 -13.43 2.90 1.93
C SER A 88 -12.44 1.82 2.39
N TYR A 89 -11.84 1.15 1.41
CA TYR A 89 -10.67 0.29 1.62
C TYR A 89 -9.40 1.09 1.35
N PHE A 90 -8.31 0.63 1.94
CA PHE A 90 -6.98 1.21 1.78
C PHE A 90 -6.01 0.10 1.41
N MET A 91 -5.08 0.40 0.51
CA MET A 91 -4.11 -0.57 0.04
C MET A 91 -2.69 -0.13 0.35
N MET A 92 -1.81 -1.11 0.52
CA MET A 92 -0.37 -0.92 0.50
C MET A 92 0.32 -1.98 -0.36
N TYR A 93 1.40 -1.59 -1.01
CA TYR A 93 2.28 -2.44 -1.79
C TYR A 93 3.74 -2.22 -1.36
N PRO A 94 4.59 -3.26 -1.35
CA PRO A 94 4.21 -4.68 -1.36
C PRO A 94 3.47 -5.07 -0.08
N TYR A 95 2.78 -6.21 -0.11
CA TYR A 95 2.26 -6.84 1.11
C TYR A 95 3.40 -7.12 2.10
N GLN A 96 3.18 -6.78 3.37
CA GLN A 96 4.06 -7.10 4.48
C GLN A 96 3.22 -7.67 5.62
N GLU A 97 3.58 -8.83 6.15
CA GLU A 97 2.83 -9.52 7.21
C GLU A 97 2.67 -8.65 8.48
N ASN A 98 3.71 -7.88 8.81
CA ASN A 98 3.70 -7.00 9.98
C ASN A 98 3.16 -5.60 9.71
N ALA A 99 2.77 -5.29 8.47
CA ALA A 99 2.19 -3.99 8.19
C ALA A 99 0.74 -3.89 8.65
N ARG A 100 0.35 -2.68 9.04
CA ARG A 100 -0.97 -2.36 9.57
C ARG A 100 -1.53 -1.16 8.84
N ILE A 101 -2.84 -1.16 8.65
CA ILE A 101 -3.57 0.00 8.13
C ILE A 101 -4.73 0.27 9.07
N SER A 102 -4.61 1.36 9.83
CA SER A 102 -5.63 1.81 10.76
C SER A 102 -6.53 2.81 10.06
N TYR A 103 -7.78 2.43 9.82
CA TYR A 103 -8.80 3.32 9.28
C TYR A 103 -9.01 4.54 10.19
N LYS A 104 -9.07 5.75 9.62
CA LYS A 104 -9.44 6.98 10.34
C LYS A 104 -10.74 7.57 9.79
N THR A 105 -10.80 7.79 8.48
CA THR A 105 -11.99 8.24 7.75
C THR A 105 -12.03 7.57 6.37
N ASN A 106 -13.09 7.76 5.58
CA ASN A 106 -13.17 7.23 4.21
C ASN A 106 -12.02 7.71 3.29
N LEU A 107 -11.36 8.82 3.63
CA LEU A 107 -10.25 9.35 2.83
C LEU A 107 -8.96 9.48 3.65
N GLN A 108 -8.84 8.80 4.78
CA GLN A 108 -7.64 8.87 5.61
C GLN A 108 -7.39 7.57 6.35
N ALA A 109 -6.14 7.13 6.32
CA ALA A 109 -5.67 5.99 7.11
C ALA A 109 -4.26 6.24 7.65
N GLU A 110 -3.95 5.59 8.77
CA GLU A 110 -2.60 5.50 9.32
C GLU A 110 -1.98 4.17 8.93
N TYR A 111 -0.83 4.23 8.28
CA TYR A 111 -0.08 3.10 7.77
C TYR A 111 1.11 2.85 8.68
N LYS A 112 1.32 1.58 9.06
CA LYS A 112 2.55 1.10 9.71
C LYS A 112 3.19 0.07 8.81
N PHE A 113 4.44 0.31 8.41
CA PHE A 113 5.16 -0.55 7.47
C PHE A 113 6.67 -0.38 7.66
N SER A 114 7.47 -1.23 7.04
CA SER A 114 8.92 -1.15 7.12
C SER A 114 9.55 -0.94 5.74
N PHE A 115 10.52 -0.03 5.64
CA PHE A 115 11.41 0.03 4.49
C PHE A 115 12.53 -1.02 4.62
N PRO A 116 12.85 -1.76 3.55
CA PRO A 116 13.87 -2.80 3.61
C PRO A 116 15.26 -2.19 3.82
N LYS A 117 16.05 -2.80 4.72
CA LYS A 117 17.45 -2.38 4.99
C LYS A 117 18.40 -2.65 3.82
N ASN A 118 18.10 -3.67 3.03
CA ASN A 118 18.88 -4.08 1.86
C ASN A 118 17.97 -4.08 0.65
N GLN A 119 18.48 -3.60 -0.49
CA GLN A 119 17.80 -3.64 -1.77
C GLN A 119 18.63 -4.47 -2.76
N THR A 120 17.95 -5.29 -3.54
CA THR A 120 18.53 -6.06 -4.63
C THR A 120 18.57 -5.21 -5.88
N ALA A 121 19.77 -5.03 -6.44
CA ALA A 121 19.92 -4.34 -7.72
C ALA A 121 19.14 -5.10 -8.81
N THR A 122 18.24 -4.39 -9.49
CA THR A 122 17.39 -4.95 -10.53
C THR A 122 17.69 -4.24 -11.83
N ALA A 123 17.96 -5.00 -12.90
CA ALA A 123 18.30 -4.40 -14.19
C ALA A 123 17.16 -3.49 -14.68
N GLY A 124 17.49 -2.26 -15.08
CA GLY A 124 16.51 -1.28 -15.57
C GLY A 124 15.52 -0.75 -14.52
N SER A 125 15.69 -1.11 -13.25
CA SER A 125 14.70 -0.82 -12.20
C SER A 125 15.30 -0.83 -10.78
N PHE A 126 14.36 -0.77 -9.85
CA PHE A 126 14.36 -1.01 -8.43
C PHE A 126 14.34 -2.40 -7.83
N ASP A 127 14.69 -2.57 -6.55
CA ASP A 127 14.06 -3.65 -5.78
C ASP A 127 12.56 -3.35 -5.57
N PRO A 128 11.62 -4.16 -6.08
CA PRO A 128 10.19 -3.93 -5.89
C PRO A 128 9.77 -3.93 -4.40
N LYS A 129 10.55 -4.57 -3.52
CA LYS A 129 10.31 -4.55 -2.07
C LYS A 129 10.51 -3.16 -1.45
N ALA A 130 11.27 -2.29 -2.11
CA ALA A 130 11.47 -0.91 -1.70
C ALA A 130 10.39 0.04 -2.26
N ASN A 131 9.50 -0.45 -3.13
CA ASN A 131 8.41 0.34 -3.70
C ASN A 131 7.23 0.47 -2.74
N ILE A 132 7.45 1.04 -1.55
CA ILE A 132 6.33 1.26 -0.63
C ILE A 132 5.35 2.22 -1.29
N SER A 133 4.15 1.72 -1.59
CA SER A 133 3.09 2.48 -2.23
C SER A 133 1.78 2.30 -1.48
N VAL A 134 0.94 3.32 -1.48
CA VAL A 134 -0.37 3.30 -0.81
C VAL A 134 -1.47 3.78 -1.75
N GLY A 135 -2.71 3.46 -1.42
CA GLY A 135 -3.88 3.93 -2.18
C GLY A 135 -5.16 3.83 -1.38
N VAL A 136 -6.19 4.50 -1.87
CA VAL A 136 -7.56 4.40 -1.35
C VAL A 136 -8.46 3.83 -2.43
N ILE A 137 -9.44 3.04 -2.00
CA ILE A 137 -10.51 2.48 -2.82
C ILE A 137 -11.82 3.01 -2.22
N PRO A 138 -12.29 4.21 -2.64
CA PRO A 138 -13.44 4.86 -2.03
C PRO A 138 -14.71 4.02 -2.17
N LYS A 139 -14.83 3.32 -3.30
CA LYS A 139 -15.93 2.39 -3.60
C LYS A 139 -15.34 1.08 -4.12
N ARG A 140 -15.86 -0.05 -3.62
CA ARG A 140 -15.40 -1.42 -3.92
C ARG A 140 -15.16 -1.70 -5.41
N TYR A 141 -16.03 -1.20 -6.29
CA TYR A 141 -15.99 -1.49 -7.73
C TYR A 141 -15.22 -0.46 -8.57
N GLU A 142 -14.75 0.63 -7.95
CA GLU A 142 -13.97 1.64 -8.64
C GLU A 142 -12.48 1.27 -8.62
N PRO A 143 -11.76 1.52 -9.72
CA PRO A 143 -10.33 1.26 -9.75
C PRO A 143 -9.59 2.17 -8.78
N PHE A 144 -8.51 1.66 -8.19
CA PHE A 144 -7.62 2.44 -7.34
C PHE A 144 -6.31 2.76 -8.05
N ILE A 145 -5.66 3.82 -7.56
CA ILE A 145 -4.32 4.22 -7.97
C ILE A 145 -3.41 4.07 -6.75
N ALA A 146 -2.26 3.41 -6.94
CA ALA A 146 -1.23 3.36 -5.92
C ALA A 146 -0.25 4.55 -6.11
N TYR A 147 0.27 5.07 -5.01
CA TYR A 147 1.23 6.18 -4.97
C TYR A 147 2.44 5.77 -4.13
N ASN A 148 3.65 5.91 -4.69
CA ASN A 148 4.87 5.67 -3.95
C ASN A 148 5.03 6.70 -2.82
N VAL A 149 5.42 6.25 -1.63
CA VAL A 149 5.65 7.10 -0.45
C VAL A 149 7.13 7.20 -0.06
N GLY A 150 8.01 6.58 -0.83
CA GLY A 150 9.46 6.65 -0.65
C GLY A 150 10.12 7.74 -1.51
N GLY A 151 11.34 8.11 -1.14
CA GLY A 151 12.21 8.89 -2.02
C GLY A 151 12.99 7.94 -2.95
N LEU A 152 12.99 8.22 -4.26
CA LEU A 152 13.88 7.53 -5.20
C LEU A 152 15.23 8.25 -5.29
N VAL A 153 16.31 7.52 -5.02
CA VAL A 153 17.68 7.97 -5.28
C VAL A 153 18.24 7.20 -6.46
N ARG A 154 18.62 7.92 -7.52
CA ARG A 154 19.29 7.36 -8.71
C ARG A 154 20.67 7.96 -8.85
N PHE A 155 21.67 7.11 -9.01
CA PHE A 155 23.06 7.53 -9.28
C PHE A 155 23.68 6.63 -10.35
N THR A 156 24.73 7.14 -10.99
CA THR A 156 25.51 6.41 -12.01
C THR A 156 26.96 6.40 -11.57
N ILE A 157 27.55 5.21 -11.48
CA ILE A 157 28.99 5.03 -11.21
C ILE A 157 29.69 4.87 -12.56
N LYS A 158 30.68 5.72 -12.84
CA LYS A 158 31.50 5.67 -14.06
C LYS A 158 32.88 5.12 -13.74
N GLY A 159 33.55 4.54 -14.73
CA GLY A 159 34.94 4.08 -14.63
C GLY A 159 35.13 2.65 -14.11
N THR A 160 34.05 1.93 -13.81
CA THR A 160 34.10 0.49 -13.47
C THR A 160 32.72 -0.15 -13.65
N ASP A 161 32.70 -1.41 -14.05
CA ASP A 161 31.52 -2.29 -14.13
C ASP A 161 31.46 -3.29 -12.96
N LYS A 162 32.47 -3.30 -12.07
CA LYS A 162 32.64 -4.29 -10.99
C LYS A 162 32.07 -3.83 -9.63
N VAL A 163 31.04 -2.99 -9.64
CA VAL A 163 30.43 -2.49 -8.40
C VAL A 163 29.68 -3.64 -7.70
N LYS A 164 30.11 -3.99 -6.48
CA LYS A 164 29.47 -5.05 -5.69
C LYS A 164 28.38 -4.54 -4.75
N GLN A 165 28.54 -3.34 -4.22
CA GLN A 165 27.61 -2.77 -3.24
C GLN A 165 27.72 -1.25 -3.23
N VAL A 166 26.61 -0.58 -2.96
CA VAL A 166 26.55 0.81 -2.54
C VAL A 166 25.89 0.88 -1.17
N LYS A 167 26.46 1.67 -0.25
CA LYS A 167 25.92 1.90 1.09
C LYS A 167 25.55 3.38 1.22
N LEU A 168 24.32 3.64 1.61
CA LEU A 168 23.85 4.97 1.94
C LEU A 168 23.81 5.10 3.47
N PHE A 169 24.34 6.21 3.98
CA PHE A 169 24.32 6.54 5.40
C PHE A 169 23.46 7.78 5.60
N ALA A 170 22.61 7.77 6.62
CA ALA A 170 21.92 8.97 7.06
C ALA A 170 22.94 9.99 7.55
N ILE A 171 22.74 11.26 7.22
CA ILE A 171 23.43 12.37 7.86
C ILE A 171 22.45 12.92 8.91
N GLY A 172 22.75 12.72 10.19
CA GLY A 172 21.87 13.12 11.30
C GLY A 172 21.13 11.94 11.96
N GLN A 173 19.99 12.22 12.58
CA GLN A 173 19.22 11.26 13.37
C GLN A 173 18.11 10.55 12.58
N ASP A 174 17.89 10.90 11.32
CA ASP A 174 16.80 10.36 10.53
C ASP A 174 17.09 8.94 10.03
N ASN A 175 16.09 8.06 10.16
CA ASN A 175 16.18 6.70 9.64
C ASN A 175 15.90 6.68 8.13
N LEU A 176 16.81 6.11 7.34
CA LEU A 176 16.57 5.85 5.90
C LEU A 176 15.72 4.60 5.66
N VAL A 177 15.65 3.70 6.65
CA VAL A 177 15.08 2.35 6.54
C VAL A 177 14.48 1.92 7.88
N GLY A 178 13.69 0.84 7.89
CA GLY A 178 13.05 0.33 9.10
C GLY A 178 11.59 0.77 9.24
N ASP A 179 11.05 0.66 10.44
CA ASP A 179 9.63 0.82 10.72
C ASP A 179 9.22 2.30 10.68
N ILE A 180 8.14 2.57 9.96
CA ILE A 180 7.56 3.90 9.76
C ILE A 180 6.08 3.84 10.09
N THR A 181 5.59 4.89 10.74
CA THR A 181 4.16 5.19 10.88
C THR A 181 3.86 6.48 10.13
N SER A 182 2.85 6.47 9.25
CA SER A 182 2.46 7.64 8.48
C SER A 182 0.95 7.73 8.35
N THR A 183 0.38 8.90 8.60
CA THR A 183 -1.05 9.17 8.34
C THR A 183 -1.17 9.84 6.99
N ILE A 184 -1.92 9.22 6.07
CA ILE A 184 -2.05 9.67 4.70
C ILE A 184 -3.51 9.99 4.43
N SER A 185 -3.73 11.20 3.92
CA SER A 185 -5.04 11.69 3.48
C SER A 185 -5.13 11.61 1.96
N PHE A 186 -6.31 11.32 1.45
CA PHE A 186 -6.60 11.22 0.03
C PHE A 186 -7.68 12.23 -0.36
N LYS A 187 -7.69 12.60 -1.63
CA LYS A 187 -8.78 13.33 -2.28
C LYS A 187 -9.84 12.33 -2.74
N THR A 188 -11.02 12.82 -3.07
CA THR A 188 -12.13 12.00 -3.60
C THR A 188 -11.78 11.27 -4.90
N ASN A 189 -10.82 11.79 -5.67
CA ASN A 189 -10.30 11.14 -6.89
C ASN A 189 -9.16 10.14 -6.62
N GLY A 190 -8.90 9.79 -5.35
CA GLY A 190 -7.88 8.81 -4.95
C GLY A 190 -6.45 9.36 -4.85
N GLN A 191 -6.19 10.61 -5.25
CA GLN A 191 -4.85 11.22 -5.12
C GLN A 191 -4.48 11.48 -3.66
N ILE A 192 -3.18 11.38 -3.33
CA ILE A 192 -2.68 11.85 -2.03
C ILE A 192 -2.96 13.36 -1.88
N ASN A 193 -3.53 13.74 -0.73
CA ASN A 193 -3.68 15.12 -0.30
C ASN A 193 -2.43 15.52 0.50
N LYS A 194 -1.58 16.33 -0.11
CA LYS A 194 -0.32 16.82 0.46
C LYS A 194 -0.54 18.01 1.37
#